data_AF-A0A7S0MMS4-F1
#
_entry.id   AF-A0A7S0MMS4-F1
#
_cell.length_a   1.000
_cell.length_b   1.000
_cell.length_c   1.000
_cell.angle_alpha   90.00
_cell.angle_beta   90.00
_cell.angle_gamma   90.00
#
_symmetry.space_group_name_H-M   'P 1'
#
loop_
_entity.id
_entity.type
_entity.pdbx_description
1 polymer ?
#
loop_
_entity_poly.entity_id
_entity_poly.type
_entity_poly.pdbx_seq_one_letter_code
_entity_poly.pdbx_strand_id
1 'polypeptide(L)'
;IDLTQITEAELASGDGEVLKCHLHWIRTLKRHRESGHPSRAEKLEELLALINGWRAKKAMELGMAPAAVLSEHTAKLIAYTQASDVDALRQAGVRIKGVEELAALLTDFKSQL
;
A
#
# COMPACT_ATOMS: atom_id res chain seq x y z
N ILE A 1 -13.45 -1.58 -1.23
CA ILE A 1 -12.84 -2.08 0.02
C ILE A 1 -13.22 -3.55 0.08
N ASP A 2 -12.23 -4.44 0.07
CA ASP A 2 -12.48 -5.87 0.22
C ASP A 2 -12.86 -6.17 1.67
N LEU A 3 -14.15 -6.43 1.91
CA LEU A 3 -14.69 -6.67 3.25
C LEU A 3 -14.25 -8.02 3.83
N THR A 4 -13.72 -8.93 3.01
CA THR A 4 -13.24 -10.24 3.47
C THR A 4 -11.97 -10.16 4.32
N GLN A 5 -11.27 -9.02 4.27
CA GLN A 5 -10.05 -8.75 5.02
C GLN A 5 -10.32 -8.09 6.38
N ILE A 6 -11.57 -7.72 6.67
CA ILE A 6 -11.99 -7.12 7.93
C ILE A 6 -12.71 -8.21 8.73
N THR A 7 -12.22 -8.54 9.92
CA THR A 7 -12.92 -9.52 10.77
C THR A 7 -14.27 -8.96 11.23
N GLU A 8 -15.25 -9.83 11.48
CA GLU A 8 -16.57 -9.39 11.98
C GLU A 8 -16.45 -8.61 13.29
N ALA A 9 -15.47 -8.95 14.14
CA ALA A 9 -15.16 -8.21 15.36
C ALA A 9 -14.62 -6.80 15.10
N GLU A 10 -13.73 -6.62 14.13
CA GLU A 10 -13.22 -5.29 13.74
C GLU A 10 -14.32 -4.45 13.07
N LEU A 11 -15.18 -5.08 12.28
CA LEU A 11 -16.31 -4.40 11.63
C LEU A 11 -17.35 -3.94 12.67
N ALA A 12 -17.66 -4.78 13.64
CA ALA A 12 -18.62 -4.48 14.71
C ALA A 12 -18.10 -3.43 15.70
N SER A 13 -16.80 -3.45 16.03
CA SER A 13 -16.20 -2.48 16.94
C SER A 13 -15.83 -1.15 16.26
N GLY A 14 -15.74 -1.12 14.93
CA GLY A 14 -15.20 0.03 14.20
C GLY A 14 -13.71 0.27 14.49
N ASP A 15 -13.03 -0.72 15.09
CA ASP A 15 -11.65 -0.66 15.51
C ASP A 15 -10.91 -1.91 15.01
N GLY A 16 -9.86 -1.71 14.22
CA GLY A 16 -9.12 -2.79 13.57
C GLY A 16 -7.97 -2.23 12.74
N GLU A 17 -6.86 -2.96 12.65
CA GLU A 17 -5.64 -2.48 11.97
C GLU A 17 -5.92 -2.24 10.49
N VAL A 18 -6.66 -3.16 9.86
CA VAL A 18 -7.09 -3.02 8.46
C VAL A 18 -7.95 -1.78 8.30
N LEU A 19 -9.00 -1.63 9.12
CA LEU A 19 -9.93 -0.50 9.03
C LEU A 19 -9.20 0.84 9.29
N LYS A 20 -8.27 0.89 10.25
CA LYS A 20 -7.42 2.05 10.53
C LYS A 20 -6.56 2.42 9.33
N CYS A 21 -5.90 1.47 8.68
CA CYS A 21 -5.12 1.74 7.46
C CYS A 21 -5.99 2.30 6.34
N HIS A 22 -7.19 1.73 6.12
CA HIS A 22 -8.12 2.22 5.10
C HIS A 22 -8.61 3.65 5.40
N LEU A 23 -9.00 3.92 6.65
CA LEU A 23 -9.44 5.25 7.08
C LEU A 23 -8.30 6.26 7.01
N HIS A 24 -7.09 5.88 7.43
CA HIS A 24 -5.90 6.72 7.39
C HIS A 24 -5.54 7.13 5.97
N TRP A 25 -5.60 6.19 5.02
CA TRP A 25 -5.39 6.46 3.59
C TRP A 25 -6.39 7.50 3.06
N ILE A 26 -7.69 7.27 3.28
CA ILE A 26 -8.76 8.17 2.80
C ILE A 26 -8.59 9.57 3.41
N ARG A 27 -8.34 9.65 4.71
CA ARG A 27 -8.14 10.92 5.43
C ARG A 27 -6.89 11.65 4.93
N THR A 28 -5.82 10.92 4.64
CA THR A 28 -4.57 11.49 4.12
C THR A 28 -4.78 12.13 2.75
N LEU A 29 -5.42 11.42 1.82
CA LEU A 29 -5.73 11.96 0.50
C LEU A 29 -6.66 13.18 0.59
N LYS A 30 -7.72 13.09 1.41
CA LYS A 30 -8.63 14.21 1.66
C LYS A 30 -7.88 15.43 2.18
N ARG A 31 -7.02 15.25 3.18
CA ARG A 31 -6.19 16.33 3.75
C ARG A 31 -5.28 16.95 2.68
N HIS A 32 -4.59 16.17 1.86
CA HIS A 32 -3.70 16.73 0.83
C HIS A 32 -4.46 17.53 -0.23
N ARG A 33 -5.64 17.06 -0.64
CA ARG A 33 -6.52 17.76 -1.58
C ARG A 33 -7.07 19.07 -0.99
N GLU A 34 -7.51 19.05 0.26
CA GLU A 34 -8.10 20.23 0.93
C GLU A 34 -7.05 21.25 1.39
N SER A 35 -5.83 20.80 1.73
CA SER A 35 -4.73 21.67 2.20
C SER A 35 -3.94 22.36 1.07
N GLY A 36 -4.46 22.38 -0.15
CA GLY A 36 -3.86 23.08 -1.29
C GLY A 36 -2.65 22.38 -1.92
N HIS A 37 -2.44 21.08 -1.63
CA HIS A 37 -1.37 20.27 -2.23
C HIS A 37 -1.92 19.06 -3.00
N PRO A 38 -2.78 19.27 -4.02
CA PRO A 38 -3.40 18.16 -4.77
C PRO A 38 -2.35 17.26 -5.44
N SER A 39 -1.23 17.83 -5.91
CA SER A 39 -0.13 17.08 -6.51
C SER A 39 0.51 16.06 -5.58
N ARG A 40 0.47 16.28 -4.25
CA ARG A 40 0.92 15.28 -3.27
C ARG A 40 -0.05 14.11 -3.16
N ALA A 41 -1.36 14.36 -3.24
CA ALA A 41 -2.35 13.29 -3.26
C ALA A 41 -2.20 12.44 -4.53
N GLU A 42 -2.03 13.10 -5.67
CA GLU A 42 -1.80 12.44 -6.97
C GLU A 42 -0.56 11.55 -6.93
N LYS A 43 0.58 12.09 -6.46
CA LYS A 43 1.83 11.32 -6.29
C LYS A 43 1.68 10.10 -5.39
N LEU A 44 0.88 10.18 -4.32
CA LEU A 44 0.59 9.03 -3.44
C LEU A 44 -0.30 8.00 -4.16
N GLU A 45 -1.28 8.44 -4.93
CA GLU A 45 -2.14 7.56 -5.73
C GLU A 45 -1.36 6.87 -6.84
N GLU A 46 -0.44 7.56 -7.52
CA GLU A 46 0.49 7.01 -8.50
C GLU A 46 1.41 5.95 -7.87
N LEU A 47 1.98 6.25 -6.69
CA LEU A 47 2.81 5.30 -5.96
C LEU A 47 2.03 4.03 -5.59
N LEU A 48 0.79 4.19 -5.12
CA LEU A 48 -0.09 3.05 -4.83
C LEU A 48 -0.43 2.26 -6.09
N ALA A 49 -0.67 2.93 -7.22
CA ALA A 49 -0.92 2.27 -8.50
C ALA A 49 0.30 1.45 -8.96
N LEU A 50 1.52 1.99 -8.80
CA LEU A 50 2.77 1.29 -9.10
C LEU A 50 2.92 0.01 -8.26
N ILE A 51 2.69 0.12 -6.94
CA ILE A 51 2.73 -1.03 -6.02
C ILE A 51 1.70 -2.09 -6.42
N ASN A 52 0.48 -1.67 -6.76
CA ASN A 52 -0.58 -2.58 -7.20
C ASN A 52 -0.25 -3.25 -8.55
N GLY A 53 0.39 -2.53 -9.47
CA GLY A 53 0.87 -3.08 -10.73
C GLY A 53 1.93 -4.16 -10.53
N TRP A 54 2.92 -3.89 -9.67
CA TRP A 54 3.91 -4.90 -9.27
C TRP A 54 3.24 -6.11 -8.59
N ARG A 55 2.33 -5.88 -7.66
CA ARG A 55 1.58 -6.92 -6.95
C ARG A 55 0.81 -7.83 -7.92
N ALA A 56 0.13 -7.25 -8.91
CA ALA A 56 -0.60 -7.99 -9.93
C ALA A 56 0.33 -8.83 -10.81
N LYS A 57 1.47 -8.25 -11.25
CA LYS A 57 2.48 -8.97 -12.01
C LYS A 57 3.05 -10.15 -11.21
N LYS A 58 3.43 -9.93 -9.96
CA LYS A 58 4.00 -10.97 -9.10
C LYS A 58 3.00 -12.08 -8.77
N ALA A 59 1.72 -11.73 -8.62
CA ALA A 59 0.64 -12.68 -8.45
C ALA A 59 0.50 -13.61 -9.66
N MET A 60 0.59 -13.07 -10.88
CA MET A 60 0.59 -13.86 -12.11
C MET A 60 1.82 -14.78 -12.20
N GLU A 61 3.02 -14.26 -11.91
CA GLU A 61 4.28 -15.04 -11.92
C GLU A 61 4.24 -16.23 -10.95
N LEU A 62 3.61 -16.06 -9.79
CA LEU A 62 3.54 -17.07 -8.75
C LEU A 62 2.28 -17.94 -8.81
N GLY A 63 1.33 -17.63 -9.70
CA GLY A 63 0.05 -18.33 -9.78
C GLY A 63 -0.80 -18.17 -8.51
N MET A 64 -0.72 -17.03 -7.83
CA MET A 64 -1.40 -16.76 -6.56
C MET A 64 -2.36 -15.58 -6.67
N ALA A 65 -3.29 -15.45 -5.73
CA ALA A 65 -4.11 -14.25 -5.61
C ALA A 65 -3.25 -13.03 -5.22
N PRO A 66 -3.55 -11.81 -5.73
CA PRO A 66 -2.83 -10.59 -5.34
C PRO A 66 -2.76 -10.36 -3.84
N ALA A 67 -3.81 -10.71 -3.09
CA ALA A 67 -3.86 -10.61 -1.62
C ALA A 67 -2.85 -11.53 -0.91
N ALA A 68 -2.47 -12.66 -1.53
CA ALA A 68 -1.46 -13.56 -0.99
C ALA A 68 -0.03 -13.06 -1.26
N VAL A 69 0.16 -12.22 -2.26
CA VAL A 69 1.46 -11.55 -2.52
C VAL A 69 1.67 -10.39 -1.56
N LEU A 70 0.67 -9.52 -1.48
CA LEU A 70 0.68 -8.31 -0.65
C LEU A 70 -0.77 -7.95 -0.33
N SER A 71 -1.08 -7.68 0.93
CA SER A 71 -2.42 -7.23 1.31
C SER A 71 -2.66 -5.79 0.83
N GLU A 72 -3.93 -5.41 0.62
CA GLU A 72 -4.28 -4.05 0.19
C GLU A 72 -3.89 -3.00 1.26
N HIS A 73 -4.06 -3.33 2.54
CA HIS A 73 -3.69 -2.44 3.64
C HIS A 73 -2.17 -2.21 3.72
N THR A 74 -1.35 -3.26 3.51
CA THR A 74 0.11 -3.11 3.49
C THR A 74 0.57 -2.30 2.28
N ALA A 75 -0.05 -2.48 1.10
CA ALA A 75 0.25 -1.65 -0.07
C ALA A 75 0.00 -0.15 0.19
N LYS A 76 -1.11 0.18 0.86
CA LYS A 76 -1.43 1.55 1.29
C LYS A 76 -0.47 2.08 2.35
N LEU A 77 -0.08 1.25 3.30
CA LEU A 77 0.92 1.60 4.32
C LEU A 77 2.25 1.95 3.65
N ILE A 78 2.75 1.10 2.74
CA ILE A 78 4.00 1.34 2.00
C ILE A 78 3.94 2.63 1.19
N ALA A 79 2.83 2.86 0.48
CA ALA A 79 2.63 4.09 -0.29
C ALA A 79 2.66 5.33 0.60
N TYR A 80 1.99 5.27 1.76
CA TYR A 80 1.93 6.38 2.71
C TYR A 80 3.29 6.65 3.39
N THR A 81 3.96 5.62 3.91
CA THR A 81 5.27 5.76 4.55
C THR A 81 6.38 5.98 3.54
N GLN A 82 6.08 5.80 2.25
CA GLN A 82 7.03 5.81 1.15
C GLN A 82 8.23 4.89 1.46
N ALA A 83 8.00 3.69 1.98
CA ALA A 83 9.09 2.76 2.26
C ALA A 83 9.75 2.36 0.92
N SER A 84 11.08 2.53 0.78
CA SER A 84 11.78 2.27 -0.50
C SER A 84 12.96 1.33 -0.37
N ASP A 85 13.40 1.03 0.84
CA ASP A 85 14.42 0.03 1.12
C ASP A 85 13.80 -1.29 1.59
N VAL A 86 14.55 -2.38 1.42
CA VAL A 86 14.08 -3.74 1.73
C VAL A 86 13.75 -3.91 3.21
N ASP A 87 14.51 -3.26 4.10
CA ASP A 87 14.30 -3.38 5.54
C ASP A 87 13.00 -2.69 5.97
N ALA A 88 12.73 -1.49 5.47
CA ALA A 88 11.47 -0.78 5.67
C ALA A 88 10.27 -1.55 5.12
N LEU A 89 10.41 -2.18 3.94
CA LEU A 89 9.37 -3.05 3.38
C LEU A 89 9.11 -4.28 4.27
N ARG A 90 10.16 -4.90 4.80
CA ARG A 90 10.02 -6.02 5.74
C ARG A 90 9.39 -5.57 7.06
N GLN A 91 9.74 -4.39 7.58
CA GLN A 91 9.12 -3.81 8.77
C GLN A 91 7.63 -3.50 8.53
N ALA A 92 7.27 -3.04 7.34
CA ALA A 92 5.88 -2.83 6.93
C ALA A 92 5.07 -4.13 6.75
N GLY A 93 5.71 -5.29 6.84
CA GLY A 93 5.04 -6.60 6.82
C GLY A 93 5.17 -7.37 5.50
N VAL A 94 5.99 -6.92 4.54
CA VAL A 94 6.23 -7.67 3.30
C VAL A 94 7.03 -8.94 3.60
N ARG A 95 6.54 -10.10 3.12
CA ARG A 95 7.16 -11.44 3.35
C ARG A 95 7.44 -12.22 2.08
N ILE A 96 7.01 -11.72 0.93
CA ILE A 96 7.18 -12.40 -0.37
C ILE A 96 8.64 -12.36 -0.81
N LYS A 97 9.08 -13.39 -1.56
CA LYS A 97 10.37 -13.38 -2.27
C LYS A 97 10.33 -12.37 -3.43
N GLY A 98 11.43 -11.66 -3.66
CA GLY A 98 11.51 -10.61 -4.69
C GLY A 98 11.07 -9.23 -4.19
N VAL A 99 11.13 -8.99 -2.88
CA VAL A 99 10.88 -7.66 -2.28
C VAL A 99 11.90 -6.63 -2.76
N GLU A 100 13.07 -7.07 -3.21
CA GLU A 100 14.13 -6.27 -3.81
C GLU A 100 13.67 -5.58 -5.10
N GLU A 101 12.83 -6.24 -5.91
CA GLU A 101 12.23 -5.66 -7.12
C GLU A 101 11.30 -4.50 -6.76
N LEU A 102 10.49 -4.68 -5.71
CA LEU A 102 9.61 -3.64 -5.20
C LEU A 102 10.42 -2.46 -4.65
N ALA A 103 11.46 -2.73 -3.86
CA ALA A 103 12.35 -1.69 -3.33
C ALA A 103 13.00 -0.86 -4.46
N ALA A 104 13.46 -1.53 -5.53
CA ALA A 104 14.04 -0.86 -6.69
C ALA A 104 13.02 0.05 -7.40
N LEU A 105 11.80 -0.44 -7.65
CA LEU A 105 10.72 0.35 -8.25
C LEU A 105 10.35 1.59 -7.41
N LEU A 106 10.29 1.44 -6.09
CA LEU A 106 9.95 2.53 -5.18
C LEU A 106 11.08 3.57 -5.07
N THR A 107 12.33 3.11 -5.15
CA THR A 107 13.50 4.00 -5.18
C THR A 107 13.56 4.80 -6.48
N ASP A 108 13.29 4.16 -7.62
CA ASP A 108 13.24 4.83 -8.92
C ASP A 108 12.13 5.90 -8.95
N PHE A 109 10.92 5.55 -8.50
CA PHE A 109 9.82 6.51 -8.40
C PHE A 109 10.15 7.69 -7.49
N LYS A 110 10.79 7.44 -6.33
CA LYS A 110 11.23 8.52 -5.43
C LYS A 110 12.24 9.46 -6.06
N SER A 111 13.13 8.96 -6.93
CA SER A 111 14.11 9.81 -7.62
C SER A 111 13.47 10.79 -8.60
N GLN A 112 12.21 10.55 -8.98
CA GLN A 112 11.44 11.34 -9.95
C GLN A 112 10.45 12.32 -9.28
N LEU A 113 10.32 12.27 -7.94
CA LEU A 113 9.43 13.13 -7.14
C LEU A 113 10.01 14.51 -6.88
#